data_AF-A0A4R7JXE5-F1
#
_entry.id   AF-A0A4R7JXE5-F1
#
_cell.length_a   1.000
_cell.length_b   1.000
_cell.length_c   1.000
_cell.angle_alpha   90.00
_cell.angle_beta   90.00
_cell.angle_gamma   90.00
#
_symmetry.space_group_name_H-M   'P 1'
#
loop_
_entity.id
_entity.type
_entity.pdbx_description
1 polymer ?
#
loop_
_entity_poly.entity_id
_entity_poly.type
_entity_poly.pdbx_seq_one_letter_code
_entity_poly.pdbx_strand_id
1 'polypeptide(L)' 'MSGDRLKFEQAPRTRVSFPGAGGRASESRSERTNLPHRVTPGRDYRDVTVRYRLATDVPDHRP' A
#
# COMPACT_ATOMS: atom_id res chain seq x y z
N MET A 1 8.43 -2.22 -2.55
CA MET A 1 9.39 -1.52 -1.67
C MET A 1 9.97 -2.53 -0.70
N SER A 2 11.28 -2.50 -0.48
CA SER A 2 11.98 -3.39 0.47
C SER A 2 13.02 -2.59 1.24
N GLY A 3 13.37 -3.05 2.44
CA GLY A 3 14.45 -2.46 3.24
C GLY A 3 14.80 -3.32 4.45
N ASP A 4 16.08 -3.29 4.83
CA ASP A 4 16.64 -4.14 5.88
C ASP A 4 16.28 -3.66 7.28
N ARG A 5 16.11 -2.35 7.47
CA ARG A 5 15.68 -1.73 8.73
C ARG A 5 14.73 -0.57 8.48
N LEU A 6 13.61 -0.55 9.20
CA LEU A 6 12.60 0.50 9.12
C LEU A 6 12.15 0.88 10.54
N LYS A 7 12.16 2.18 10.85
CA LYS A 7 11.70 2.74 12.12
C LYS A 7 10.76 3.90 11.86
N PHE A 8 9.62 3.90 12.56
CA PHE A 8 8.66 4.99 12.52
C PHE A 8 8.80 5.81 13.79
N GLU A 9 9.16 7.09 13.68
CA GLU A 9 9.21 7.99 14.85
C GLU A 9 7.81 8.37 15.34
N GLN A 10 6.81 8.35 14.45
CA GLN A 10 5.40 8.52 14.76
C GLN A 10 4.56 7.53 13.95
N ALA A 11 3.39 7.14 14.46
CA ALA A 11 2.49 6.26 13.72
C ALA A 11 2.02 6.97 12.44
N PRO A 12 2.21 6.38 11.25
CA PRO A 12 1.83 7.00 10.00
C PRO A 12 0.31 7.12 9.92
N ARG A 13 -0.16 8.33 9.58
CA ARG A 13 -1.58 8.58 9.27
C ARG A 13 -1.86 8.04 7.87
N THR A 14 -2.28 6.78 7.76
CA THR A 14 -2.59 6.17 6.47
C THR A 14 -4.05 6.45 6.10
N ARG A 15 -4.29 7.52 5.34
CA ARG A 15 -5.53 7.68 4.55
C ARG A 15 -5.20 7.41 3.10
N VAL A 16 -5.62 6.27 2.58
CA VAL A 16 -5.52 5.94 1.17
C VAL A 16 -6.92 6.08 0.57
N SER A 17 -7.10 7.05 -0.32
CA SER A 17 -8.35 7.23 -1.07
C SER A 17 -8.00 7.27 -2.55
N PHE A 18 -8.59 6.36 -3.33
CA PHE A 18 -8.56 6.40 -4.78
C PHE A 18 -9.83 7.12 -5.24
N PRO A 19 -9.75 8.40 -5.68
CA PRO A 19 -10.90 9.05 -6.28
C PRO A 19 -11.12 8.45 -7.68
N GLY A 20 -11.76 7.28 -7.73
CA GLY A 20 -12.30 6.72 -8.95
C GLY A 20 -13.65 7.36 -9.24
N ALA A 21 -13.67 8.43 -10.02
CA ALA A 21 -14.91 8.97 -10.57
C ALA A 21 -15.47 7.97 -11.61
N GLY A 22 -16.61 7.36 -11.29
CA GLY A 22 -17.48 6.63 -12.23
C GLY A 22 -17.00 5.24 -12.66
N GLY A 23 -17.77 4.20 -12.33
CA GLY A 23 -17.81 2.89 -13.01
C GLY A 23 -16.53 2.05 -13.12
N ARG A 24 -15.37 2.52 -12.66
CA ARG A 24 -14.09 1.82 -12.77
C ARG A 24 -13.84 0.98 -11.52
N ALA A 25 -13.69 -0.34 -11.70
CA ALA A 25 -13.13 -1.20 -10.67
C ALA A 25 -11.61 -0.92 -10.59
N SER A 26 -11.21 -0.03 -9.70
CA SER A 26 -9.80 0.14 -9.33
C SER A 26 -9.54 -0.67 -8.07
N GLU A 27 -8.77 -1.74 -8.19
CA GLU A 27 -8.36 -2.55 -7.04
C GLU A 27 -6.98 -2.09 -6.54
N SER A 28 -6.91 -1.74 -5.27
CA SER A 28 -5.65 -1.50 -4.55
C SER A 28 -5.44 -2.59 -3.49
N ARG A 29 -4.39 -3.39 -3.64
CA ARG A 29 -4.02 -4.42 -2.65
C ARG A 29 -2.56 -4.27 -2.24
N SER A 30 -2.31 -4.34 -0.95
CA SER A 30 -0.95 -4.37 -0.38
C SER A 30 -0.71 -5.70 0.32
N GLU A 31 0.43 -6.31 0.06
CA GLU A 31 0.94 -7.45 0.81
C GLU A 31 2.18 -7.00 1.59
N ARG A 32 2.25 -7.39 2.86
CA ARG A 32 3.31 -6.97 3.78
C ARG A 32 3.97 -8.18 4.40
N THR A 33 5.29 -8.17 4.40
CA THR A 33 6.14 -9.13 5.11
C THR A 33 6.89 -8.39 6.22
N ASN A 34 6.90 -8.97 7.42
CA ASN A 34 7.54 -8.43 8.63
C ASN A 34 7.10 -7.01 9.04
N LEU A 35 5.94 -6.57 8.53
CA LEU A 35 5.37 -5.28 8.85
C LEU A 35 3.87 -5.41 9.16
N PRO A 36 3.45 -5.18 10.41
CA PRO A 36 2.05 -5.27 10.79
C PRO A 36 1.20 -4.17 10.14
N HIS A 37 -0.13 -4.34 10.19
CA HIS A 37 -1.03 -3.35 9.63
C HIS A 37 -0.98 -2.02 10.39
N ARG A 38 -0.84 -2.07 11.72
CA ARG A 38 -0.54 -0.94 12.60
C ARG A 38 0.89 -1.04 13.11
N VAL A 39 1.68 0.00 12.89
CA VAL A 39 3.07 0.08 13.37
C VAL A 39 3.14 0.83 14.69
N THR A 40 4.12 0.47 15.52
CA THR A 40 4.39 1.09 16.82
C THR A 40 5.53 2.09 16.66
N PRO A 41 5.36 3.33 17.16
CA PRO A 41 6.45 4.30 17.17
C PRO A 41 7.68 3.79 17.92
N GLY A 42 8.87 4.12 17.43
CA GLY A 42 10.14 3.76 18.07
C GLY A 42 10.59 2.31 17.85
N ARG A 43 9.72 1.43 17.33
CA ARG A 43 10.06 0.03 17.08
C ARG A 43 10.86 -0.12 15.79
N ASP A 44 11.93 -0.90 15.87
CA ASP A 44 12.68 -1.35 14.71
C ASP A 44 12.01 -2.57 14.07
N TYR A 45 11.65 -2.43 12.80
CA TYR A 45 11.22 -3.51 11.93
C TYR A 45 12.39 -3.88 11.01
N ARG A 46 12.58 -5.18 10.76
CA ARG A 46 13.68 -5.69 9.94
C ARG A 46 13.17 -6.54 8.80
N ASP A 47 13.95 -6.59 7.73
CA ASP A 47 13.68 -7.41 6.54
C ASP A 47 12.26 -7.17 6.02
N VAL A 48 11.90 -5.89 5.90
CA VAL A 48 10.55 -5.46 5.56
C VAL A 48 10.37 -5.47 4.06
N THR A 49 9.29 -6.12 3.61
CA THR A 49 8.85 -6.04 2.20
C THR A 49 7.40 -5.60 2.15
N VAL A 50 7.13 -4.60 1.31
CA VAL A 50 5.78 -4.15 0.96
C VAL A 50 5.61 -4.30 -0.54
N ARG A 51 4.73 -5.21 -0.95
CA ARG A 51 4.30 -5.38 -2.34
C ARG A 51 2.99 -4.63 -2.51
N TYR A 52 2.95 -3.75 -3.49
CA TYR A 52 1.78 -2.93 -3.77
C TYR A 52 1.30 -3.26 -5.18
N ARG A 53 0.03 -3.67 -5.29
CA ARG A 53 -0.64 -3.93 -6.56
C ARG A 53 -1.74 -2.89 -6.75
N LEU A 54 -1.63 -2.17 -7.85
CA LEU A 54 -2.70 -1.32 -8.37
C LEU A 54 -3.19 -1.96 -9.66
N ALA A 55 -4.47 -2.29 -9.73
CA ALA A 55 -5.14 -2.71 -10.95
C ALA A 55 -6.23 -1.71 -11.29
N THR A 56 -6.43 -1.45 -12.57
CA THR A 56 -7.50 -0.60 -13.08
C THR A 56 -7.93 -1.19 -14.40
N ASP A 57 -9.23 -1.46 -14.53
CA ASP A 57 -9.79 -1.87 -15.81
C ASP A 57 -9.79 -0.70 -16.77
N VAL A 58 -9.21 -0.92 -17.96
CA VAL A 58 -9.31 0.02 -19.08
C VAL A 58 -10.48 -0.46 -19.94
N PRO A 59 -11.54 0.35 -20.13
CA PRO A 59 -12.65 -0.05 -20.98
C PRO A 59 -12.16 -0.29 -22.41
N ASP A 60 -12.63 -1.37 -23.04
CA ASP A 60 -12.37 -1.68 -24.44
C ASP A 60 -12.91 -0.56 -25.32
N HIS A 61 -12.01 0.26 -25.88
CA HIS A 61 -12.36 1.22 -26.92
C HIS A 61 -12.20 0.51 -28.26
N ARG A 62 -13.26 -0.13 -28.74
CA ARG A 62 -13.34 -0.57 -30.13
C ARG A 62 -13.65 0.66 -31.03
N PRO A 63 -12.85 0.92 -32.08
CA PRO A 63 -13.11 2.02 -33.02
C PRO A 63 -14.38 1.81 -33.84
#